data_AF-A0A6S7LPC4-F1
#
_entry.id   AF-A0A6S7LPC4-F1
#
_cell.length_a   1.000
_cell.length_b   1.000
_cell.length_c   1.000
_cell.angle_alpha   90.00
_cell.angle_beta   90.00
_cell.angle_gamma   90.00
#
_symmetry.space_group_name_H-M   'P 1'
#
loop_
_entity.id
_entity.type
_entity.pdbx_description
1 polymer ?
#
loop_
_entity_poly.entity_id
_entity_poly.type
_entity_poly.pdbx_seq_one_letter_code
_entity_poly.pdbx_strand_id
1 'polypeptide(L)'
;MALLSDVSMISVSWVKILLTAACIFLVYKIVKYFTGEVREIPPNTTNRRQLGFSEEALDILSMEESGSGNICLGISITSKQSLVHEHVRDALVLLAKRQPMLRAVIGTLADGDKYFEIKEMNKVIAMFDITISHVKASD
;
A
#
# COMPACT_ATOMS: atom_id res chain seq x y z
N MET A 1 55.88 19.71 1.91
CA MET A 1 54.75 18.99 2.56
C MET A 1 53.46 19.81 2.65
N ALA A 2 53.34 20.97 1.98
CA ALA A 2 52.11 21.80 1.97
C ALA A 2 51.20 21.52 0.75
N LEU A 3 51.78 21.24 -0.43
CA LEU A 3 51.05 21.01 -1.68
C LEU A 3 50.12 19.78 -1.68
N LEU A 4 50.44 18.73 -0.90
CA LEU A 4 49.59 17.54 -0.77
C LEU A 4 48.38 17.76 0.16
N SER A 5 48.47 18.75 1.06
CA SER A 5 47.38 19.14 1.98
C SER A 5 46.31 19.96 1.26
N ASP A 6 46.70 20.84 0.35
CA ASP A 6 45.75 21.70 -0.35
C ASP A 6 44.93 20.93 -1.40
N VAL A 7 45.54 19.96 -2.09
CA VAL A 7 44.85 19.10 -3.08
C VAL A 7 43.81 18.19 -2.41
N SER A 8 44.10 17.68 -1.20
CA SER A 8 43.14 16.89 -0.43
C SER A 8 42.02 17.75 0.16
N MET A 9 42.30 18.99 0.54
CA MET A 9 41.27 19.90 1.06
C MET A 9 40.30 20.37 -0.04
N ILE A 10 40.80 20.60 -1.26
CA ILE A 10 39.98 20.93 -2.43
C ILE A 10 39.11 19.74 -2.84
N SER A 11 39.66 18.53 -2.93
CA SER A 11 38.88 17.34 -3.31
C SER A 11 37.76 17.00 -2.32
N VAL A 12 38.01 17.14 -1.02
CA VAL A 12 36.99 16.98 0.03
C VAL A 12 35.90 18.04 -0.06
N SER A 13 36.23 19.27 -0.48
CA SER A 13 35.26 20.35 -0.69
C SER A 13 34.31 20.03 -1.86
N TRP A 14 34.82 19.55 -2.99
CA TRP A 14 34.00 19.18 -4.14
C TRP A 14 33.08 17.99 -3.87
N VAL A 15 33.55 16.98 -3.16
CA VAL A 15 32.72 15.82 -2.77
C VAL A 15 31.58 16.26 -1.86
N LYS A 16 31.83 17.18 -0.90
CA LYS A 16 30.78 17.74 -0.05
C LYS A 16 29.76 18.52 -0.87
N ILE A 17 30.19 19.37 -1.80
CA ILE A 17 29.28 20.14 -2.66
C ILE A 17 28.38 19.20 -3.50
N LEU A 18 28.96 18.17 -4.11
CA LEU A 18 28.22 17.17 -4.89
C LEU A 18 27.23 16.38 -4.02
N LEU A 19 27.65 15.95 -2.82
CA LEU A 19 26.78 15.24 -1.89
C LEU A 19 25.62 16.13 -1.44
N THR A 20 25.89 17.40 -1.13
CA THR A 20 24.83 18.35 -0.73
C THR A 20 23.85 18.61 -1.87
N ALA A 21 24.35 18.77 -3.10
CA ALA A 21 23.51 18.92 -4.29
C ALA A 21 22.65 17.66 -4.54
N ALA A 22 23.21 16.46 -4.37
CA ALA A 22 22.48 15.20 -4.48
C ALA A 22 21.40 15.07 -3.39
N CYS A 23 21.72 15.44 -2.14
CA CYS A 23 20.76 15.48 -1.04
C CYS A 23 19.63 16.48 -1.30
N ILE A 24 19.95 17.69 -1.77
CA ILE A 24 18.94 18.70 -2.13
C ILE A 24 18.07 18.20 -3.28
N PHE A 25 18.66 17.54 -4.29
CA PHE A 25 17.91 16.97 -5.41
C PHE A 25 16.99 15.83 -4.96
N LEU A 26 17.46 14.96 -4.07
CA LEU A 26 16.65 13.90 -3.47
C LEU A 26 15.51 14.47 -2.64
N VAL A 27 15.77 15.44 -1.76
CA VAL A 27 14.74 16.12 -0.98
C VAL A 27 13.76 16.83 -1.88
N TYR A 28 14.21 17.53 -2.92
CA TYR A 28 13.34 18.16 -3.91
C TYR A 28 12.47 17.14 -4.64
N LYS A 29 13.02 15.98 -5.03
CA LYS A 29 12.26 14.91 -5.67
C LYS A 29 11.22 14.32 -4.73
N ILE A 30 11.59 14.07 -3.47
CA ILE A 30 10.69 13.60 -2.42
C ILE A 30 9.58 14.63 -2.22
N VAL A 31 9.92 15.89 -1.92
CA VAL A 31 8.94 16.97 -1.72
C VAL A 31 8.06 17.12 -2.94
N LYS A 32 8.60 17.15 -4.17
CA LYS A 32 7.81 17.23 -5.41
C LYS A 32 6.93 15.99 -5.63
N TYR A 33 7.32 14.82 -5.17
CA TYR A 33 6.50 13.62 -5.23
C TYR A 33 5.35 13.67 -4.20
N PHE A 34 5.61 14.21 -3.01
CA PHE A 34 4.61 14.39 -1.94
C PHE A 34 3.72 15.64 -2.11
N THR A 35 4.19 16.67 -2.82
CA THR A 35 3.49 17.95 -3.06
C THR A 35 3.16 18.21 -4.52
N GLY A 36 3.46 17.24 -5.40
CA GLY A 36 3.04 17.25 -6.79
C GLY A 36 1.52 17.33 -6.83
N GLU A 37 1.02 18.25 -7.66
CA GLU A 37 -0.37 18.71 -7.71
C GLU A 37 -1.35 17.63 -7.26
N VAL A 38 -2.06 17.93 -6.16
CA VAL A 38 -3.35 17.30 -5.88
C VAL A 38 -4.21 17.64 -7.09
N ARG A 39 -4.23 16.75 -8.09
CA ARG A 39 -5.18 16.85 -9.20
C ARG A 39 -6.53 16.93 -8.52
N GLU A 40 -7.19 18.07 -8.62
CA GLU A 40 -8.58 18.19 -8.19
C GLU A 40 -9.38 17.29 -9.12
N ILE A 41 -9.67 16.09 -8.62
CA ILE A 41 -10.40 15.09 -9.37
C ILE A 41 -11.85 15.58 -9.44
N PRO A 42 -12.41 15.79 -10.64
CA PRO A 42 -13.82 16.14 -10.76
C PRO A 42 -14.64 15.01 -10.13
N PRO A 43 -15.65 15.32 -9.29
CA PRO A 43 -16.51 14.31 -8.71
C PRO A 43 -17.37 13.75 -9.84
N ASN A 44 -16.96 12.63 -10.45
CA ASN A 44 -17.78 12.03 -11.50
C ASN A 44 -17.87 10.51 -11.37
N THR A 45 -19.02 10.11 -10.82
CA THR A 45 -19.85 8.96 -11.19
C THR A 45 -19.20 7.58 -11.29
N THR A 46 -19.80 6.64 -10.55
CA THR A 46 -19.72 5.16 -10.64
C THR A 46 -18.56 4.49 -9.90
N ASN A 47 -18.81 4.00 -8.67
CA ASN A 47 -18.08 2.97 -7.89
C ASN A 47 -16.53 2.95 -7.90
N ARG A 48 -15.89 4.00 -8.41
CA ARG A 48 -14.46 4.09 -8.66
C ARG A 48 -13.91 5.31 -7.94
N ARG A 49 -12.80 5.12 -7.24
CA ARG A 49 -12.09 6.15 -6.50
C ARG A 49 -10.60 6.01 -6.81
N GLN A 50 -9.93 7.08 -7.18
CA GLN A 50 -8.47 7.06 -7.36
C GLN A 50 -7.76 6.68 -6.05
N LEU A 51 -6.65 5.96 -6.14
CA LEU A 51 -5.82 5.66 -4.97
C LEU A 51 -5.27 6.96 -4.39
N GLY A 52 -5.34 7.10 -3.07
CA GLY A 52 -4.59 8.09 -2.32
C GLY A 52 -3.12 7.71 -2.22
N PHE A 53 -2.30 8.67 -1.83
CA PHE A 53 -0.85 8.53 -1.76
C PHE A 53 -0.38 7.29 -0.98
N SER A 54 -0.95 7.03 0.20
CA SER A 54 -0.59 5.87 1.02
C SER A 54 -1.05 4.54 0.42
N GLU A 55 -2.19 4.55 -0.28
CA GLU A 55 -2.76 3.37 -0.92
C GLU A 55 -1.89 2.97 -2.13
N GLU A 56 -1.44 3.94 -2.91
CA GLU A 56 -0.52 3.74 -4.03
C GLU A 56 0.86 3.25 -3.58
N ALA A 57 1.41 3.81 -2.49
CA ALA A 57 2.67 3.34 -1.93
C ALA A 57 2.59 1.86 -1.49
N LEU A 58 1.52 1.45 -0.82
CA LEU A 58 1.31 0.06 -0.41
C LEU A 58 1.15 -0.87 -1.61
N ASP A 59 0.48 -0.42 -2.66
CA ASP A 59 0.30 -1.17 -3.90
C ASP A 59 1.61 -1.33 -4.69
N ILE A 60 2.49 -0.33 -4.67
CA ILE A 60 3.83 -0.47 -5.26
C ILE A 60 4.66 -1.50 -4.49
N LEU A 61 4.60 -1.46 -3.14
CA LEU A 61 5.33 -2.40 -2.29
C LEU A 61 4.80 -3.84 -2.41
N SER A 62 3.50 -4.02 -2.67
CA SER A 62 2.93 -5.37 -2.86
C SER A 62 3.37 -6.01 -4.18
N MET A 63 3.72 -5.22 -5.20
CA MET A 63 4.14 -5.70 -6.52
C MET A 63 5.64 -6.05 -6.63
N GLU A 64 6.42 -5.91 -5.56
CA GLU A 64 7.86 -6.16 -5.60
C GLU A 64 8.19 -7.67 -5.75
N GLU A 65 8.99 -8.02 -6.76
CA GLU A 65 9.26 -9.41 -7.22
C GLU A 65 9.98 -10.31 -6.21
N SER A 66 10.45 -9.79 -5.08
CA SER A 66 11.33 -10.48 -4.13
C SER A 66 10.62 -11.51 -3.22
N GLY A 67 9.42 -11.98 -3.60
CA GLY A 67 8.75 -13.15 -2.99
C GLY A 67 7.89 -12.87 -1.76
N SER A 68 7.85 -11.62 -1.29
CA SER A 68 6.95 -11.14 -0.22
C SER A 68 5.70 -10.43 -0.80
N GLY A 69 5.21 -10.89 -1.96
CA GLY A 69 4.30 -10.12 -2.83
C GLY A 69 2.86 -9.94 -2.35
N ASN A 70 2.55 -10.05 -1.06
CA ASN A 70 1.23 -9.76 -0.52
C ASN A 70 1.35 -9.24 0.92
N ILE A 71 1.17 -7.93 1.12
CA ILE A 71 1.04 -7.36 2.47
C ILE A 71 -0.29 -7.84 3.04
N CYS A 72 -0.23 -8.81 3.96
CA CYS A 72 -1.41 -9.41 4.58
C CYS A 72 -1.45 -9.08 6.08
N LEU A 73 -2.62 -8.64 6.56
CA LEU A 73 -2.89 -8.51 7.98
C LEU A 73 -3.68 -9.73 8.46
N GLY A 74 -3.05 -10.58 9.26
CA GLY A 74 -3.71 -11.69 9.94
C GLY A 74 -4.26 -11.26 11.30
N ILE A 75 -5.52 -11.60 11.59
CA ILE A 75 -6.14 -11.39 12.90
C ILE A 75 -6.64 -12.74 13.41
N SER A 76 -6.23 -13.12 14.64
CA SER A 76 -6.72 -14.32 15.32
C SER A 76 -7.53 -13.92 16.56
N ILE A 77 -8.70 -14.53 16.73
CA ILE A 77 -9.59 -14.29 17.87
C ILE A 77 -9.96 -15.64 18.47
N THR A 78 -9.66 -15.81 19.76
CA THR A 78 -9.98 -17.03 20.50
C THR A 78 -11.19 -16.81 21.39
N SER A 79 -12.20 -17.68 21.28
CA SER A 79 -13.38 -17.67 22.14
C SER A 79 -13.36 -18.85 23.10
N LYS A 80 -13.81 -18.63 24.35
CA LYS A 80 -14.03 -19.72 25.33
C LYS A 80 -15.33 -20.49 25.06
N GLN A 81 -16.21 -19.95 24.23
CA GLN A 81 -17.50 -20.54 23.88
C GLN A 81 -17.42 -21.16 22.48
N SER A 82 -18.15 -22.26 22.27
CA SER A 82 -18.29 -22.86 20.95
C SER A 82 -19.02 -21.87 20.03
N LEU A 83 -18.38 -21.52 18.91
CA LEU A 83 -18.97 -20.66 17.89
C LEU A 83 -19.59 -21.53 16.81
N VAL A 84 -20.84 -21.23 16.46
CA VAL A 84 -21.50 -21.84 15.30
C VAL A 84 -20.91 -21.22 14.05
N HIS A 85 -20.33 -22.06 13.19
CA HIS A 85 -19.62 -21.63 11.97
C HIS A 85 -20.49 -20.74 11.06
N GLU A 86 -21.76 -21.09 10.89
CA GLU A 86 -22.72 -20.32 10.09
C GLU A 86 -22.91 -18.88 10.60
N HIS A 87 -23.03 -18.70 11.92
CA HIS A 87 -23.16 -17.36 12.50
C HIS A 87 -21.90 -16.51 12.31
N VAL A 88 -20.71 -17.13 12.38
CA VAL A 88 -19.45 -16.43 12.11
C VAL A 88 -19.39 -16.00 10.64
N ARG A 89 -19.80 -16.89 9.72
CA ARG A 89 -19.88 -16.58 8.30
C ARG A 89 -20.81 -15.40 8.03
N ASP A 90 -22.02 -15.44 8.57
CA ASP A 90 -23.01 -14.38 8.35
C ASP A 90 -22.54 -13.03 8.91
N ALA A 91 -21.87 -13.04 10.06
CA ALA A 91 -21.27 -11.85 10.64
C ALA A 91 -20.17 -11.26 9.72
N LEU A 92 -19.30 -12.10 9.16
CA LEU A 92 -18.26 -11.66 8.21
C LEU A 92 -18.86 -11.09 6.92
N VAL A 93 -19.90 -11.75 6.37
CA VAL A 93 -20.63 -11.24 5.19
C VAL A 93 -21.29 -9.89 5.50
N LEU A 94 -21.87 -9.75 6.69
CA LEU A 94 -22.51 -8.51 7.12
C LEU A 94 -21.49 -7.37 7.31
N LEU A 95 -20.29 -7.68 7.81
CA LEU A 95 -19.17 -6.74 7.87
C LEU A 95 -18.76 -6.27 6.47
N ALA A 96 -18.58 -7.19 5.52
CA ALA A 96 -18.28 -6.84 4.13
C ALA A 96 -19.39 -6.00 3.49
N LYS A 97 -20.66 -6.22 3.88
CA LYS A 97 -21.80 -5.43 3.39
C LYS A 97 -21.70 -3.98 3.84
N ARG A 98 -21.37 -3.78 5.12
CA ARG A 98 -21.27 -2.46 5.74
C ARG A 98 -20.01 -1.70 5.34
N GLN A 99 -18.92 -2.41 5.03
CA GLN A 99 -17.62 -1.79 4.74
C GLN A 99 -17.25 -1.95 3.25
N PRO A 100 -17.44 -0.92 2.41
CA PRO A 100 -17.15 -1.00 0.98
C PRO A 100 -15.68 -1.29 0.64
N MET A 101 -14.74 -0.88 1.52
CA MET A 101 -13.31 -1.12 1.33
C MET A 101 -12.92 -2.60 1.41
N LEU A 102 -13.66 -3.42 2.18
CA LEU A 102 -13.47 -4.88 2.18
C LEU A 102 -13.89 -5.54 0.85
N ARG A 103 -14.55 -4.78 -0.02
CA ARG A 103 -15.01 -5.19 -1.35
C ARG A 103 -14.27 -4.47 -2.47
N ALA A 104 -13.27 -3.65 -2.14
CA ALA A 104 -12.54 -2.87 -3.10
C ALA A 104 -11.44 -3.71 -3.75
N VAL A 105 -11.29 -3.55 -5.06
CA VAL A 105 -10.20 -4.15 -5.84
C VAL A 105 -9.45 -3.03 -6.55
N ILE A 106 -8.13 -3.11 -6.59
CA ILE A 106 -7.30 -2.16 -7.32
C ILE A 106 -7.32 -2.54 -8.81
N GLY A 107 -7.72 -1.60 -9.65
CA GLY A 107 -7.66 -1.69 -11.11
C GLY A 107 -6.70 -0.65 -11.68
N THR A 108 -6.23 -0.89 -12.90
CA THR A 108 -5.37 0.03 -13.65
C THR A 108 -6.10 0.46 -14.92
N LEU A 109 -6.14 1.77 -15.19
CA LEU A 109 -6.66 2.32 -16.44
C LEU A 109 -5.62 2.16 -17.56
N ALA A 110 -6.06 2.40 -18.80
CA ALA A 110 -5.21 2.31 -19.99
C ALA A 110 -4.09 3.37 -20.03
N ASP A 111 -4.25 4.47 -19.29
CA ASP A 111 -3.25 5.52 -19.08
C ASP A 111 -2.22 5.19 -17.99
N GLY A 112 -2.40 4.08 -17.28
CA GLY A 112 -1.56 3.65 -16.17
C GLY A 112 -2.04 4.11 -14.78
N ASP A 113 -3.08 4.94 -14.70
CA ASP A 113 -3.60 5.42 -13.42
C ASP A 113 -4.31 4.29 -12.65
N LYS A 114 -4.09 4.21 -11.34
CA LYS A 114 -4.67 3.18 -10.47
C LYS A 114 -5.90 3.68 -9.72
N TYR A 115 -6.91 2.83 -9.57
CA TYR A 115 -8.16 3.16 -8.88
C TYR A 115 -8.70 1.97 -8.08
N PHE A 116 -9.43 2.27 -7.01
CA PHE A 116 -10.30 1.31 -6.33
C PHE A 116 -11.61 1.18 -7.07
N GLU A 117 -12.01 -0.05 -7.34
CA GLU A 117 -13.35 -0.41 -7.80
C GLU A 117 -14.07 -1.19 -6.70
N ILE A 118 -15.21 -0.67 -6.23
CA ILE A 118 -16.02 -1.37 -5.23
C ILE A 118 -16.84 -2.44 -5.93
N LYS A 119 -16.55 -3.72 -5.65
CA LYS A 119 -17.29 -4.85 -6.23
C LYS A 119 -18.64 -5.05 -5.55
N GLU A 120 -19.57 -5.56 -6.34
CA GLU A 120 -20.88 -6.00 -5.85
C GLU A 120 -20.74 -7.21 -4.92
N MET A 121 -21.65 -7.29 -3.94
CA MET A 121 -21.61 -8.30 -2.89
C MET A 121 -21.59 -9.74 -3.42
N ASN A 122 -22.32 -10.03 -4.50
CA ASN A 122 -22.42 -11.38 -5.06
C ASN A 122 -21.05 -11.91 -5.52
N LYS A 123 -20.15 -11.03 -5.97
CA LYS A 123 -18.78 -11.41 -6.37
C LYS A 123 -17.87 -11.63 -5.15
N VAL A 124 -18.14 -10.96 -4.04
CA VAL A 124 -17.34 -11.02 -2.81
C VAL A 124 -17.71 -12.23 -1.96
N ILE A 125 -18.99 -12.60 -1.90
CA ILE A 125 -19.44 -13.80 -1.17
C ILE A 125 -18.75 -15.07 -1.71
N ALA A 126 -18.50 -15.15 -3.01
CA ALA A 126 -17.76 -16.25 -3.62
C ALA A 126 -16.27 -16.27 -3.24
N MET A 127 -15.70 -15.14 -2.79
CA MET A 127 -14.30 -15.03 -2.35
C MET A 127 -14.13 -15.32 -0.84
N PHE A 128 -15.20 -15.31 -0.05
CA PHE A 128 -15.16 -15.73 1.35
C PHE A 128 -15.06 -17.26 1.43
N ASP A 129 -13.84 -17.77 1.34
CA ASP A 129 -13.54 -19.16 1.66
C ASP A 129 -13.26 -19.29 3.16
N ILE A 130 -14.27 -19.70 3.94
CA ILE A 130 -14.08 -20.03 5.36
C ILE A 130 -13.63 -21.48 5.43
N THR A 131 -12.34 -21.67 5.26
CA THR A 131 -11.70 -22.96 5.50
C THR A 131 -11.53 -23.19 7.00
N ILE A 132 -11.92 -24.38 7.47
CA ILE A 132 -11.52 -24.85 8.79
C ILE A 132 -10.04 -25.23 8.67
N SER A 133 -9.17 -24.32 9.10
CA SER A 133 -7.74 -24.58 9.15
C SER A 133 -7.41 -25.27 10.47
N HIS A 134 -6.75 -26.44 10.39
CA HIS A 134 -6.15 -27.11 11.53
C HIS A 134 -4.79 -26.50 11.93
N VAL A 135 -4.38 -25.40 11.30
CA VAL A 135 -3.13 -24.72 11.62
C VAL A 135 -3.30 -24.10 13.01
N LYS A 136 -2.63 -24.71 14.00
CA LYS A 136 -2.40 -24.08 15.29
C LYS A 136 -1.66 -22.76 15.01
N ALA A 137 -2.29 -21.64 15.37
CA ALA A 137 -1.53 -20.42 15.59
C ALA A 137 -0.45 -20.78 16.63
N SER A 138 0.82 -20.57 16.29
CA SER A 138 1.91 -20.79 17.24
C SER A 138 1.60 -20.03 18.52
N ASP A 139 1.73 -20.72 19.65
CA ASP A 139 1.67 -20.13 21.00
C ASP A 139 2.75 -19.04 21.15
#